data_AF-A0AAJ6ZN56-F1
#
_entry.id   AF-A0AAJ6ZN56-F1
#
_cell.length_a   1.000
_cell.length_b   1.000
_cell.length_c   1.000
_cell.angle_alpha   90.00
_cell.angle_beta   90.00
_cell.angle_gamma   90.00
#
_symmetry.space_group_name_H-M   'P 1'
#
loop_
_entity.id
_entity.type
_entity.pdbx_description
1 polymer ?
#
loop_
_entity_poly.entity_id
_entity_poly.type
_entity_poly.pdbx_seq_one_letter_code
_entity_poly.pdbx_strand_id
1 'polypeptide(L)'
;MIYYLLLLFCLLGVNASPVLVKMPSQMVEKVKVVGSQCIKETGAPANSLENSLPWNLPENETNEKFLYCLCKNLNLINDEGYFNYERTMKIFATSDKKEAIEKTYNECKVLKGKDQYETTYKIVDCFFKNAPVSLSL
;
A
#
# COMPACT_ATOMS: atom_id res chain seq x y z
N MET A 1 -32.35 26.36 25.60
CA MET A 1 -32.50 25.33 24.56
C MET A 1 -31.71 25.66 23.27
N ILE A 2 -30.56 26.34 23.38
CA ILE A 2 -29.64 26.65 22.26
C ILE A 2 -28.23 26.09 22.53
N TYR A 3 -27.87 25.89 23.81
CA TYR A 3 -26.59 25.32 24.21
C TYR A 3 -26.41 23.83 23.88
N TYR A 4 -27.50 23.08 23.68
CA TYR A 4 -27.41 21.66 23.29
C TYR A 4 -27.10 21.45 21.80
N LEU A 5 -27.30 22.47 20.95
CA LEU A 5 -26.99 22.40 19.53
C LEU A 5 -25.50 22.56 19.22
N LEU A 6 -24.72 23.14 20.15
CA LEU A 6 -23.26 23.27 20.03
C LEU A 6 -22.50 22.01 20.44
N LEU A 7 -23.13 21.08 21.16
CA LEU A 7 -22.53 19.80 21.55
C LEU A 7 -22.63 18.72 20.46
N LEU A 8 -23.38 18.96 19.37
CA LEU A 8 -23.53 18.02 18.25
C LEU A 8 -22.46 18.18 17.15
N PHE A 9 -21.55 19.15 17.25
CA PHE A 9 -20.59 19.49 16.19
C PHE A 9 -19.20 18.82 16.31
N CYS A 10 -19.03 17.83 17.19
CA CYS A 10 -17.79 17.03 17.30
C CYS A 10 -17.94 15.58 16.81
N LEU A 11 -18.93 15.30 15.95
CA LEU A 11 -18.93 14.09 15.11
C LEU A 11 -18.34 14.38 13.71
N LEU A 12 -17.54 15.45 13.60
CA LEU A 12 -16.68 15.64 12.43
C LEU A 12 -15.68 14.49 12.44
N GLY A 13 -15.87 13.56 11.51
CA GLY A 13 -15.00 12.41 11.30
C GLY A 13 -13.56 12.85 11.41
N VAL A 14 -12.87 12.32 12.42
CA VAL A 14 -11.42 12.41 12.51
C VAL A 14 -10.92 11.64 11.30
N ASN A 15 -10.68 12.35 10.20
CA ASN A 15 -9.80 11.86 9.14
C ASN A 15 -8.42 11.77 9.79
N ALA A 16 -8.20 10.69 10.55
CA ALA A 16 -6.93 10.43 11.16
C ALA A 16 -5.93 10.27 10.01
N SER A 17 -4.93 11.15 9.95
CA SER A 17 -3.85 11.01 8.99
C SER A 17 -3.27 9.59 9.08
N PRO A 18 -2.94 8.94 7.95
CA PRO A 18 -2.38 7.59 7.98
C PRO A 18 -1.18 7.51 8.92
N VAL A 19 -1.13 6.47 9.75
CA VAL A 19 0.00 6.21 10.63
C VAL A 19 1.20 5.82 9.77
N LEU A 20 2.31 6.53 9.93
CA LEU A 20 3.53 6.19 9.23
C LEU A 20 4.15 4.91 9.82
N VAL A 21 4.17 3.85 9.03
CA VAL A 21 4.80 2.58 9.38
C VAL A 21 6.16 2.52 8.71
N LYS A 22 7.22 2.56 9.53
CA LYS A 22 8.58 2.34 9.04
C LYS A 22 8.76 0.87 8.69
N MET A 23 9.20 0.61 7.46
CA MET A 23 9.48 -0.75 7.00
C MET A 23 10.55 -1.43 7.89
N PRO A 24 10.48 -2.77 8.05
CA PRO A 24 11.52 -3.51 8.73
C PRO A 24 12.89 -3.25 8.11
N SER A 25 13.91 -2.97 8.92
CA SER A 25 15.27 -2.60 8.46
C SER A 25 15.87 -3.59 7.46
N GLN A 26 15.63 -4.89 7.68
CA GLN A 26 16.04 -5.99 6.81
C GLN A 26 15.44 -5.92 5.38
N MET A 27 14.34 -5.19 5.19
CA MET A 27 13.66 -5.05 3.90
C MET A 27 14.04 -3.76 3.19
N VAL A 28 14.45 -2.71 3.91
CA VAL A 28 14.71 -1.37 3.37
C VAL A 28 15.72 -1.39 2.23
N GLU A 29 16.89 -2.01 2.44
CA GLU A 29 17.93 -2.08 1.41
C GLU A 29 17.46 -2.88 0.19
N LYS A 30 16.75 -3.99 0.44
CA LYS A 30 16.18 -4.81 -0.63
C LYS A 30 15.16 -4.03 -1.46
N VAL A 31 14.30 -3.23 -0.82
CA VAL A 31 13.29 -2.40 -1.50
C VAL A 31 13.96 -1.35 -2.39
N LYS A 32 15.04 -0.71 -1.94
CA LYS A 32 15.79 0.26 -2.76
C LYS A 32 16.42 -0.38 -3.99
N VAL A 33 17.09 -1.53 -3.79
CA VAL A 33 17.73 -2.28 -4.89
C VAL A 33 16.70 -2.77 -5.89
N VAL A 34 15.65 -3.45 -5.41
CA VAL A 34 14.58 -3.97 -6.27
C VAL A 34 13.82 -2.84 -6.96
N GLY A 35 13.48 -1.77 -6.24
CA GLY A 35 12.80 -0.62 -6.84
C GLY A 35 13.62 0.02 -7.96
N SER A 36 14.92 0.21 -7.74
CA SER A 36 15.84 0.70 -8.77
C SER A 36 15.93 -0.22 -9.99
N GLN A 37 15.92 -1.54 -9.77
CA GLN A 37 15.89 -2.53 -10.84
C GLN A 37 14.58 -2.46 -11.63
N CYS A 38 13.45 -2.46 -10.95
CA CYS A 38 12.13 -2.41 -11.58
C CYS A 38 11.89 -1.13 -12.37
N ILE A 39 12.38 0.02 -11.89
CA ILE A 39 12.36 1.28 -12.66
C ILE A 39 13.07 1.11 -14.01
N LYS A 40 14.26 0.48 -14.01
CA LYS A 40 15.03 0.23 -15.24
C LYS A 40 14.32 -0.75 -16.18
N GLU A 41 13.73 -1.81 -15.63
CA GLU A 41 13.06 -2.86 -16.40
C GLU A 41 11.77 -2.38 -17.07
N THR A 42 11.00 -1.54 -16.37
CA THR A 42 9.67 -1.12 -16.85
C THR A 42 9.68 0.23 -17.55
N GLY A 43 10.73 1.03 -17.36
CA GLY A 43 10.79 2.42 -17.84
C GLY A 43 9.93 3.37 -17.00
N ALA A 44 9.59 3.00 -15.77
CA ALA A 44 8.85 3.87 -14.87
C ALA A 44 9.65 5.14 -14.49
N PRO A 45 8.97 6.24 -14.14
CA PRO A 45 9.63 7.42 -13.61
C PRO A 45 10.60 7.09 -12.46
N ALA A 46 11.71 7.82 -12.39
CA ALA A 46 12.72 7.61 -11.35
C ALA A 46 12.13 7.76 -9.92
N ASN A 47 11.04 8.51 -9.78
CA ASN A 47 10.35 8.73 -8.52
C ASN A 47 9.23 7.72 -8.22
N SER A 48 9.03 6.68 -9.04
CA SER A 48 7.95 5.72 -8.82
C SER A 48 8.09 4.98 -7.47
N LEU A 49 9.31 4.71 -7.01
CA LEU A 49 9.52 4.11 -5.68
C LEU A 49 9.09 5.09 -4.57
N GLU A 50 9.59 6.33 -4.58
CA GLU A 50 9.23 7.31 -3.55
C GLU A 50 7.73 7.63 -3.56
N ASN A 51 7.08 7.60 -4.72
CA ASN A 51 5.64 7.81 -4.84
C ASN A 51 4.83 6.61 -4.38
N SER A 52 5.33 5.38 -4.52
CA SER A 52 4.58 4.18 -4.11
C SER A 52 4.40 4.03 -2.59
N LEU A 53 5.33 4.55 -1.79
CA LEU A 53 5.34 4.43 -0.34
C LEU A 53 4.24 5.25 0.37
N PRO A 54 4.04 6.55 0.06
CA PRO A 54 2.89 7.34 0.51
C PRO A 54 1.63 7.09 -0.33
N TRP A 55 1.65 6.13 -1.25
CA TRP A 55 0.59 5.82 -2.21
C TRP A 55 0.16 7.01 -3.09
N ASN A 56 1.13 7.61 -3.77
CA ASN A 56 0.96 8.65 -4.79
C ASN A 56 1.36 8.14 -6.18
N LEU A 57 1.15 6.85 -6.47
CA LEU A 57 1.54 6.21 -7.72
C LEU A 57 0.35 6.21 -8.71
N PRO A 58 0.38 7.04 -9.79
CA PRO A 58 -0.74 7.12 -10.72
C PRO A 58 -0.99 5.80 -11.47
N GLU A 59 -2.26 5.50 -11.72
CA GLU A 59 -2.67 4.34 -12.51
C GLU A 59 -2.31 4.54 -13.97
N ASN A 60 -1.38 3.72 -14.46
CA ASN A 60 -1.02 3.58 -15.86
C ASN A 60 -0.21 2.29 -16.04
N GLU A 61 -0.13 1.82 -17.27
CA GLU A 61 0.52 0.54 -17.62
C GLU A 61 1.96 0.44 -17.08
N THR A 62 2.75 1.51 -17.18
CA THR A 62 4.15 1.53 -16.73
C THR A 62 4.26 1.40 -15.21
N ASN A 63 3.42 2.11 -14.47
CA ASN A 63 3.39 2.07 -13.00
C ASN A 63 2.79 0.77 -12.46
N GLU A 64 1.79 0.19 -13.12
CA GLU A 64 1.25 -1.14 -12.81
C GLU A 64 2.35 -2.20 -12.94
N LYS A 65 3.10 -2.18 -14.04
CA LYS A 65 4.26 -3.07 -14.27
C LYS A 65 5.35 -2.87 -13.23
N PHE A 66 5.66 -1.61 -12.89
CA PHE A 66 6.64 -1.29 -11.84
C PHE A 66 6.22 -1.87 -10.49
N LEU A 67 4.97 -1.66 -10.10
CA LEU A 67 4.45 -2.13 -8.81
C LEU A 67 4.41 -3.66 -8.74
N TYR A 68 3.98 -4.33 -9.81
CA TYR A 68 4.07 -5.78 -9.93
C TYR A 68 5.51 -6.27 -9.79
N CYS A 69 6.46 -5.70 -10.54
CA CYS A 69 7.87 -6.07 -10.44
C CYS A 69 8.40 -5.92 -9.01
N LEU A 70 8.10 -4.79 -8.36
CA LEU A 70 8.53 -4.50 -7.00
C LEU A 70 7.99 -5.55 -6.02
N CYS A 71 6.67 -5.76 -6.02
CA CYS A 71 6.04 -6.72 -5.13
C CYS A 71 6.48 -8.17 -5.41
N LYS A 72 6.68 -8.53 -6.68
CA LYS A 72 7.11 -9.87 -7.09
C LYS A 72 8.53 -10.18 -6.62
N ASN A 73 9.48 -9.27 -6.85
CA ASN A 73 10.88 -9.44 -6.46
C ASN A 73 11.10 -9.33 -4.93
N LEU A 74 10.16 -8.70 -4.22
CA LEU A 74 10.07 -8.77 -2.76
C LEU A 74 9.39 -10.05 -2.25
N ASN A 75 8.93 -10.92 -3.15
CA ASN A 75 8.22 -12.17 -2.87
C ASN A 75 6.91 -11.94 -2.09
N LEU A 76 6.21 -10.83 -2.36
CA LEU A 76 4.95 -10.49 -1.71
C LEU A 76 3.74 -11.01 -2.48
N ILE A 77 3.87 -11.23 -3.80
CA ILE A 77 2.79 -11.67 -4.69
C ILE A 77 3.15 -12.94 -5.45
N ASN A 78 2.13 -13.70 -5.87
CA ASN A 78 2.25 -14.79 -6.84
C ASN A 78 2.33 -14.24 -8.30
N ASP A 79 2.36 -15.12 -9.30
CA ASP A 79 2.44 -14.73 -10.72
C ASP A 79 1.16 -14.05 -11.25
N GLU A 80 0.05 -14.20 -10.53
CA GLU A 80 -1.26 -13.63 -10.88
C GLU A 80 -1.48 -12.26 -10.21
N GLY A 81 -0.54 -11.78 -9.38
CA GLY A 81 -0.63 -10.49 -8.69
C GLY A 81 -1.26 -10.54 -7.29
N TYR A 82 -1.60 -11.72 -6.76
CA TYR A 82 -2.22 -11.86 -5.44
C TYR A 82 -1.19 -11.93 -4.31
N PHE A 83 -1.44 -11.17 -3.25
CA PHE A 83 -0.53 -11.04 -2.11
C PHE A 83 -0.55 -12.24 -1.17
N ASN A 84 0.62 -12.63 -0.68
CA ASN A 84 0.79 -13.60 0.39
C ASN A 84 0.58 -12.93 1.76
N TYR A 85 -0.49 -13.32 2.46
CA TYR A 85 -0.88 -12.75 3.76
C TYR A 85 0.27 -12.72 4.77
N GLU A 86 0.95 -13.84 5.03
CA GLU A 86 1.99 -13.92 6.06
C GLU A 86 3.17 -12.98 5.77
N ARG A 87 3.56 -12.86 4.51
CA ARG A 87 4.66 -11.98 4.09
C ARG A 87 4.24 -10.51 4.14
N THR A 88 3.03 -10.19 3.70
CA THR A 88 2.51 -8.82 3.76
C THR A 88 2.35 -8.34 5.20
N MET A 89 1.77 -9.17 6.09
CA MET A 89 1.55 -8.78 7.50
C MET A 89 2.85 -8.56 8.28
N LYS A 90 3.97 -9.20 7.87
CA LYS A 90 5.30 -8.93 8.46
C LYS A 90 5.77 -7.49 8.26
N ILE A 91 5.34 -6.81 7.19
CA ILE A 91 5.68 -5.39 6.96
C ILE A 91 5.07 -4.51 8.04
N PHE A 92 3.88 -4.87 8.52
CA PHE A 92 3.09 -4.09 9.47
C PHE A 92 3.18 -4.63 10.91
N ALA A 93 4.09 -5.55 11.19
CA ALA A 93 4.17 -6.26 12.48
C ALA A 93 4.39 -5.34 13.70
N THR A 94 4.92 -4.13 13.49
CA THR A 94 5.17 -3.11 14.53
C THR A 94 4.07 -2.07 14.64
N SER A 95 3.08 -2.06 13.75
CA SER A 95 1.98 -1.10 13.80
C SER A 95 1.05 -1.38 14.99
N ASP A 96 0.48 -0.33 15.58
CA ASP A 96 -0.61 -0.40 16.56
C ASP A 96 -1.99 -0.59 15.89
N LYS A 97 -2.08 -0.53 14.55
CA LYS A 97 -3.32 -0.65 13.76
C LYS A 97 -3.52 -2.03 13.13
N LYS A 98 -2.94 -3.10 13.71
CA LYS A 98 -2.94 -4.45 13.11
C LYS A 98 -4.33 -4.94 12.68
N GLU A 99 -5.32 -4.79 13.54
CA GLU A 99 -6.70 -5.23 13.23
C GLU A 99 -7.30 -4.49 12.03
N ALA A 100 -7.10 -3.17 11.95
CA ALA A 100 -7.59 -2.36 10.84
C ALA A 100 -6.85 -2.68 9.52
N ILE A 101 -5.54 -2.92 9.61
CA ILE A 101 -4.70 -3.35 8.48
C ILE A 101 -5.17 -4.70 7.96
N GLU A 102 -5.36 -5.67 8.85
CA GLU A 102 -5.81 -7.02 8.50
C GLU A 102 -7.22 -7.02 7.91
N LYS A 103 -8.14 -6.26 8.50
CA LYS A 103 -9.49 -6.07 7.95
C LYS A 103 -9.43 -5.54 6.52
N THR A 104 -8.68 -4.45 6.29
CA THR A 104 -8.54 -3.84 4.96
C THR A 104 -7.89 -4.80 3.97
N TYR A 105 -6.85 -5.53 4.38
CA TYR A 105 -6.23 -6.55 3.54
C TYR A 105 -7.25 -7.60 3.10
N ASN A 106 -8.09 -8.10 4.02
CA ASN A 106 -9.10 -9.11 3.70
C ASN A 106 -10.19 -8.59 2.75
N GLU A 107 -10.55 -7.32 2.85
CA GLU A 107 -11.51 -6.66 1.94
C GLU A 107 -10.91 -6.45 0.54
N CYS A 108 -9.62 -6.08 0.46
CA CYS A 108 -8.98 -5.72 -0.82
C CYS A 108 -8.35 -6.90 -1.57
N LYS A 109 -7.91 -7.97 -0.88
CA LYS A 109 -7.13 -9.08 -1.51
C LYS A 109 -7.88 -9.84 -2.61
N VAL A 110 -9.20 -9.70 -2.68
CA VAL A 110 -10.07 -10.40 -3.63
C VAL A 110 -10.23 -9.65 -4.95
N LEU A 111 -9.72 -8.41 -5.04
CA LEU A 111 -9.83 -7.61 -6.25
C LEU A 111 -9.02 -8.23 -7.40
N LYS A 112 -9.60 -8.16 -8.60
CA LYS A 112 -9.04 -8.71 -9.83
C LYS A 112 -9.03 -7.64 -10.94
N GLY A 113 -7.91 -7.52 -11.62
CA GLY A 113 -7.74 -6.71 -12.83
C GLY A 113 -7.89 -7.53 -14.12
N LYS A 114 -7.67 -6.90 -15.28
CA LYS A 114 -7.66 -7.61 -16.57
C LYS A 114 -6.47 -8.56 -16.71
N ASP A 115 -5.38 -8.27 -16.01
CA ASP A 115 -4.12 -9.02 -15.98
C ASP A 115 -3.48 -8.96 -14.58
N GLN A 116 -2.29 -9.56 -14.41
CA GLN A 116 -1.56 -9.59 -13.15
C GLN A 116 -1.07 -8.20 -12.69
N TYR A 117 -0.80 -7.29 -13.63
CA TYR A 117 -0.30 -5.95 -13.34
C TYR A 117 -1.42 -5.10 -12.72
N GLU A 118 -2.59 -5.07 -13.39
CA GLU A 118 -3.76 -4.37 -12.90
C GLU A 118 -4.32 -5.03 -11.63
N THR A 119 -4.23 -6.37 -11.49
CA THR A 119 -4.61 -7.07 -10.25
C THR A 119 -3.78 -6.58 -9.07
N THR A 120 -2.46 -6.50 -9.24
CA THR A 120 -1.56 -6.00 -8.19
C THR A 120 -1.90 -4.55 -7.85
N TYR A 121 -2.08 -3.71 -8.87
CA TYR A 121 -2.39 -2.29 -8.68
C TYR A 121 -3.69 -2.09 -7.91
N LYS A 122 -4.78 -2.75 -8.32
CA LYS A 122 -6.09 -2.64 -7.65
C LYS A 122 -6.06 -3.06 -6.18
N ILE A 123 -5.36 -4.15 -5.86
CA ILE A 123 -5.25 -4.62 -4.48
C ILE A 123 -4.50 -3.59 -3.62
N VAL A 124 -3.37 -3.08 -4.12
CA VAL A 124 -2.56 -2.09 -3.38
C VAL A 124 -3.29 -0.74 -3.27
N ASP A 125 -3.95 -0.31 -4.33
CA ASP A 125 -4.75 0.92 -4.36
C ASP A 125 -5.88 0.88 -3.34
N CYS A 126 -6.66 -0.21 -3.35
CA CYS A 126 -7.68 -0.44 -2.34
C CYS A 126 -7.09 -0.44 -0.94
N PHE A 127 -5.96 -1.12 -0.74
CA PHE A 127 -5.33 -1.21 0.59
C PHE A 127 -4.92 0.17 1.11
N PHE A 128 -4.14 0.96 0.38
CA PHE A 128 -3.65 2.25 0.89
C PHE A 128 -4.69 3.37 0.89
N LYS A 129 -5.78 3.25 0.11
CA LYS A 129 -6.93 4.16 0.22
C LYS A 129 -7.76 3.95 1.49
N ASN A 130 -7.79 2.73 2.02
CA ASN A 130 -8.69 2.37 3.13
C ASN A 130 -7.95 2.03 4.43
N ALA A 131 -6.70 1.59 4.36
CA ALA A 131 -5.91 1.27 5.54
C ALA A 131 -5.43 2.58 6.19
N PRO A 132 -5.42 2.67 7.53
CA PRO A 132 -4.97 3.86 8.24
C PRO A 132 -3.44 3.94 8.34
N VAL A 133 -2.73 3.56 7.27
CA VAL A 133 -1.26 3.48 7.25
C VAL A 133 -0.65 3.99 5.96
N SER A 134 0.58 4.49 6.08
CA SER A 134 1.48 4.81 4.98
C SER A 134 2.84 4.19 5.27
N LEU A 135 3.65 3.90 4.25
CA LEU A 135 4.96 3.31 4.43
C LEU A 135 6.09 4.33 4.31
N SER A 136 7.17 4.10 5.04
CA SER A 136 8.47 4.74 4.81
C SER A 136 9.62 3.75 4.92
N LEU A 137 10.74 4.09 4.28
CA LEU A 137 12.01 3.36 4.40
C LEU A 137 12.72 3.67 5.73
#